data_AF-A0A958Y3Y2-F1
#
_entry.id   AF-A0A958Y3Y2-F1
#
_cell.length_a   1.000
_cell.length_b   1.000
_cell.length_c   1.000
_cell.angle_alpha   90.00
_cell.angle_beta   90.00
_cell.angle_gamma   90.00
#
_symmetry.space_group_name_H-M   'P 1'
#
loop_
_entity.id
_entity.type
_entity.pdbx_description
1 polymer ?
#
loop_
_entity_poly.entity_id
_entity_poly.type
_entity_poly.pdbx_seq_one_letter_code
_entity_poly.pdbx_strand_id
1 'polypeptide(L)'
;FIDKGNANRMEKLELTVEQLFGDIEELIKEYVRENTENELSLAEEKAQLSALVKNIEQKAREVDPTLVKTAAAEGQKMINSMEQLEGKLMRAEKQRHDIALNQMRALKDKLFPGNGLQERYDNFMMYYLKYGREFFEVLRSELDPLKKTFTVILDR
;
A
#
# COMPACT_ATOMS: atom_id res chain seq x y z
N PHE A 1 -17.98 -9.99 5.49
CA PHE A 1 -18.71 -10.69 4.42
C PHE A 1 -18.32 -10.04 3.10
N ILE A 2 -17.88 -10.83 2.12
CA ILE A 2 -17.47 -10.34 0.81
C ILE A 2 -18.50 -10.83 -0.21
N ASP A 3 -19.24 -9.90 -0.81
CA ASP A 3 -20.20 -10.24 -1.86
C ASP A 3 -19.48 -10.63 -3.16
N LYS A 4 -20.21 -11.29 -4.07
CA LYS A 4 -19.69 -11.74 -5.36
C LYS A 4 -19.08 -10.63 -6.22
N GLY A 5 -19.62 -9.41 -6.15
CA GLY A 5 -19.12 -8.27 -6.90
C GLY A 5 -17.74 -7.82 -6.41
N ASN A 6 -17.58 -7.75 -5.09
CA ASN A 6 -16.32 -7.43 -4.43
C ASN A 6 -15.29 -8.56 -4.56
N ALA A 7 -15.72 -9.82 -4.49
CA ALA A 7 -14.85 -10.98 -4.74
C ALA A 7 -14.27 -10.96 -6.17
N ASN A 8 -15.13 -10.76 -7.19
CA ASN A 8 -14.69 -10.61 -8.58
C ASN A 8 -13.73 -9.41 -8.77
N ARG A 9 -13.95 -8.31 -8.04
CA ARG A 9 -13.06 -7.14 -8.08
C ARG A 9 -11.70 -7.46 -7.47
N MET A 10 -11.67 -8.19 -6.36
CA MET A 10 -10.43 -8.67 -5.75
C MET A 10 -9.64 -9.55 -6.71
N GLU A 11 -10.30 -10.51 -7.38
CA GLU A 11 -9.66 -11.37 -8.38
C GLU A 11 -9.05 -10.56 -9.53
N LYS A 12 -9.78 -9.57 -10.05
CA LYS A 12 -9.29 -8.70 -11.14
C LYS A 12 -8.11 -7.81 -10.75
N LEU A 13 -8.01 -7.46 -9.47
CA LEU A 13 -6.92 -6.65 -8.92
C LEU A 13 -5.80 -7.52 -8.33
N GLU A 14 -5.93 -8.85 -8.43
CA GLU A 14 -5.01 -9.84 -7.86
C GLU A 14 -4.76 -9.65 -6.35
N LEU A 15 -5.78 -9.20 -5.62
CA LEU A 15 -5.71 -8.92 -4.20
C LEU A 15 -6.16 -10.09 -3.34
N THR A 16 -5.41 -10.35 -2.26
CA THR A 16 -5.84 -11.25 -1.20
C THR A 16 -6.64 -10.51 -0.13
N VAL A 17 -7.42 -11.24 0.65
CA VAL A 17 -8.21 -10.63 1.74
C VAL A 17 -7.27 -10.15 2.86
N GLU A 18 -6.19 -10.88 3.10
CA GLU A 18 -5.18 -10.57 4.11
C GLU A 18 -4.51 -9.22 3.83
N GLN A 19 -4.19 -8.93 2.57
CA GLN A 19 -3.64 -7.63 2.15
C GLN A 19 -4.59 -6.47 2.50
N LEU A 20 -5.90 -6.68 2.39
CA LEU A 20 -6.89 -5.67 2.73
C LEU A 20 -7.02 -5.39 4.22
N PHE A 21 -6.46 -6.21 5.12
CA PHE A 21 -6.37 -5.85 6.54
C PHE A 21 -5.26 -4.82 6.81
N GLY A 22 -4.28 -4.70 5.92
CA GLY A 22 -3.17 -3.75 6.01
C GLY A 22 -3.54 -2.31 5.66
N ASP A 23 -2.52 -1.46 5.59
CA ASP A 23 -2.66 -0.07 5.16
C ASP A 23 -2.86 0.03 3.64
N ILE A 24 -3.82 0.88 3.22
CA ILE A 24 -4.18 1.03 1.80
C ILE A 24 -3.10 1.75 0.98
N GLU A 25 -2.37 2.69 1.57
CA GLU A 25 -1.30 3.39 0.85
C GLU A 25 -0.12 2.46 0.60
N GLU A 26 0.23 1.62 1.56
CA GLU A 26 1.25 0.57 1.38
C GLU A 26 0.82 -0.45 0.32
N LEU A 27 -0.44 -0.93 0.37
CA LEU A 27 -0.96 -1.85 -0.63
C LEU A 27 -0.94 -1.25 -2.05
N ILE A 28 -1.28 0.04 -2.18
CA ILE A 28 -1.22 0.76 -3.46
C ILE A 28 0.23 0.89 -3.96
N LYS A 29 1.19 1.17 -3.08
CA LYS A 29 2.61 1.24 -3.46
C LYS A 29 3.11 -0.11 -3.96
N GLU A 30 2.75 -1.19 -3.28
CA GLU A 30 3.12 -2.55 -3.68
C GLU A 30 2.51 -2.89 -5.05
N TYR A 31 1.21 -2.64 -5.22
CA TYR A 31 0.52 -2.87 -6.49
C TYR A 31 1.19 -2.12 -7.65
N VAL A 32 1.52 -0.83 -7.47
CA VAL A 32 2.22 -0.07 -8.51
C VAL A 32 3.61 -0.64 -8.79
N ARG A 33 4.34 -1.08 -7.76
CA ARG A 33 5.67 -1.68 -7.95
C ARG A 33 5.60 -3.00 -8.72
N GLU A 34 4.61 -3.83 -8.44
CA GLU A 34 4.41 -5.12 -9.12
C GLU A 34 3.89 -4.97 -10.56
N ASN A 35 3.11 -3.92 -10.83
CA ASN A 35 2.44 -3.70 -12.12
C ASN A 35 3.16 -2.68 -13.03
N THR A 36 4.36 -2.24 -12.65
CA THR A 36 5.17 -1.31 -13.45
C THR A 36 6.41 -2.03 -13.99
N GLU A 37 6.64 -1.93 -15.30
CA GLU A 37 7.86 -2.46 -15.94
C GLU A 37 9.11 -1.61 -15.64
N ASN A 38 8.91 -0.36 -15.23
CA ASN A 38 9.96 0.59 -14.91
C ASN A 38 10.44 0.45 -13.45
N GLU A 39 11.74 0.42 -13.23
CA GLU A 39 12.28 0.56 -11.87
C GLU A 39 12.02 1.99 -11.36
N LEU A 40 11.15 2.12 -10.36
CA LEU A 40 10.78 3.41 -9.76
C LEU A 40 11.69 3.81 -8.60
N SER A 41 12.49 2.86 -8.12
CA SER A 41 13.45 3.05 -7.03
C SER A 41 14.70 3.73 -7.56
N LEU A 42 15.19 4.75 -6.87
CA LEU A 42 16.50 5.37 -7.13
C LEU A 42 17.54 4.93 -6.10
N ALA A 43 17.36 3.74 -5.51
CA ALA A 43 18.20 3.25 -4.42
C ALA A 43 19.67 3.10 -4.85
N GLU A 44 19.91 2.55 -6.04
CA GLU A 44 21.26 2.38 -6.56
C GLU A 44 21.94 3.72 -6.83
N GLU A 45 21.26 4.64 -7.51
CA GLU A 45 21.78 5.97 -7.83
C GLU A 45 22.04 6.78 -6.55
N LYS A 46 21.19 6.64 -5.52
CA LYS A 46 21.41 7.27 -4.21
C LYS A 46 22.66 6.71 -3.53
N ALA A 47 22.91 5.41 -3.65
CA ALA A 47 24.11 4.78 -3.11
C ALA A 47 25.38 5.26 -3.84
N GLN A 48 25.34 5.35 -5.16
CA GLN A 48 26.42 5.89 -5.99
C GLN A 48 26.71 7.36 -5.65
N LEU A 49 25.66 8.19 -5.51
CA LEU A 49 25.80 9.59 -5.11
C LEU A 49 26.40 9.73 -3.71
N SER A 50 25.97 8.89 -2.75
CA SER A 50 26.53 8.89 -1.40
C SER A 50 28.01 8.54 -1.38
N ALA A 51 28.45 7.60 -2.22
CA ALA A 51 29.86 7.28 -2.38
C ALA A 51 30.65 8.45 -3.01
N LEU A 52 30.06 9.13 -4.00
CA LEU A 52 30.66 10.32 -4.62
C LEU A 52 30.84 11.46 -3.61
N VAL A 53 29.82 11.71 -2.78
CA VAL A 53 29.87 12.74 -1.72
C VAL A 53 30.99 12.44 -0.73
N LYS A 54 31.16 11.18 -0.30
CA LYS A 54 32.27 10.78 0.58
C LYS A 54 33.64 11.06 -0.04
N ASN A 55 33.79 10.81 -1.34
CA ASN A 55 35.04 11.13 -2.05
C ASN A 55 35.29 12.64 -2.11
N ILE A 56 34.23 13.45 -2.27
CA ILE A 56 34.32 14.92 -2.24
C ILE A 56 34.70 15.40 -0.83
N GLU A 57 34.11 14.83 0.22
CA GLU A 57 34.46 15.15 1.61
C GLU A 57 35.92 14.85 1.93
N GLN A 58 36.47 13.74 1.43
CA GLN A 58 37.88 13.41 1.60
C GLN A 58 38.78 14.46 0.94
N LYS A 59 38.49 14.85 -0.31
CA LYS A 59 39.23 15.90 -1.02
C LYS A 59 39.10 17.26 -0.33
N ALA A 60 37.90 17.59 0.15
CA ALA A 60 37.67 18.82 0.91
C ALA A 60 38.52 18.85 2.18
N ARG A 61 38.65 17.72 2.89
CA ARG A 61 39.47 17.60 4.08
C ARG A 61 40.96 17.86 3.84
N GLU A 62 41.47 17.41 2.70
CA GLU A 62 42.87 17.61 2.30
C GLU A 62 43.17 19.08 1.94
N VAL A 63 42.17 19.81 1.43
CA VAL A 63 42.30 21.23 1.05
C VAL A 63 42.03 22.16 2.25
N ASP A 64 40.86 22.03 2.87
CA ASP A 64 40.43 22.80 4.03
C ASP A 64 39.40 21.99 4.84
N PRO A 65 39.75 21.52 6.05
CA PRO A 65 38.85 20.76 6.91
C PRO A 65 37.51 21.44 7.22
N THR A 66 37.43 22.78 7.14
CA THR A 66 36.17 23.50 7.36
C THR A 66 35.15 23.26 6.23
N LEU A 67 35.61 22.93 5.02
CA LEU A 67 34.77 22.68 3.85
C LEU A 67 34.07 21.30 3.89
N VAL A 68 34.50 20.37 4.75
CA VAL A 68 33.88 19.05 4.88
C VAL A 68 32.40 19.16 5.24
N LYS A 69 32.05 20.07 6.15
CA LYS A 69 30.65 20.29 6.55
C LYS A 69 29.81 20.83 5.39
N THR A 70 30.39 21.69 4.57
CA THR A 70 29.73 22.24 3.39
C THR A 70 29.52 21.15 2.34
N ALA A 71 30.54 20.33 2.07
CA ALA A 71 30.45 19.20 1.15
C ALA A 71 29.37 18.19 1.56
N ALA A 72 29.31 17.83 2.84
CA ALA A 72 28.28 16.96 3.40
C ALA A 72 26.87 17.58 3.24
N ALA A 73 26.72 18.88 3.51
CA ALA A 73 25.44 19.58 3.38
C ALA A 73 24.94 19.62 1.92
N GLU A 74 25.81 19.91 0.96
CA GLU A 74 25.47 19.85 -0.47
C GLU A 74 25.14 18.42 -0.91
N GLY A 75 25.89 17.42 -0.41
CA GLY A 75 25.59 16.01 -0.60
C GLY A 75 24.18 15.63 -0.16
N GLN A 76 23.81 16.02 1.06
CA GLN A 76 22.48 15.76 1.60
C GLN A 76 21.38 16.44 0.78
N LYS A 77 21.60 17.68 0.30
CA LYS A 77 20.64 18.36 -0.58
C LYS A 77 20.41 17.58 -1.87
N MET A 78 21.46 17.03 -2.48
CA MET A 78 21.35 16.23 -3.70
C MET A 78 20.57 14.93 -3.45
N ILE A 79 20.84 14.24 -2.33
CA ILE A 79 20.09 13.04 -1.93
C ILE A 79 18.60 13.36 -1.73
N ASN A 80 18.28 14.44 -1.00
CA ASN A 80 16.90 14.86 -0.80
C ASN A 80 16.21 15.18 -2.14
N SER A 81 16.93 15.78 -3.09
CA SER A 81 16.40 16.04 -4.44
C SER A 81 16.07 14.75 -5.20
N MET A 82 16.86 13.69 -5.02
CA MET A 82 16.57 12.38 -5.60
C MET A 82 15.34 11.73 -4.98
N GLU A 83 15.16 11.82 -3.66
CA GLU A 83 13.94 11.33 -2.99
C GLU A 83 12.68 12.05 -3.51
N GLN A 84 12.76 13.36 -3.76
CA GLN A 84 11.66 14.10 -4.37
C GLN A 84 11.38 13.64 -5.81
N LEU A 85 12.42 13.29 -6.58
CA LEU A 85 12.27 12.76 -7.93
C LEU A 85 11.63 11.37 -7.92
N GLU A 86 12.11 10.47 -7.07
CA GLU A 86 11.53 9.14 -6.82
C GLU A 86 10.04 9.25 -6.45
N GLY A 87 9.69 10.19 -5.57
CA GLY A 87 8.29 10.48 -5.23
C GLY A 87 7.45 10.97 -6.43
N LYS A 88 8.05 11.73 -7.37
CA LYS A 88 7.37 12.15 -8.60
C LYS A 88 7.18 11.00 -9.58
N LEU A 89 8.18 10.12 -9.72
CA LEU A 89 8.07 8.90 -10.54
C LEU A 89 6.93 8.01 -10.03
N MET A 90 6.91 7.74 -8.73
CA MET A 90 5.84 6.98 -8.09
C MET A 90 4.45 7.62 -8.31
N ARG A 91 4.34 8.96 -8.22
CA ARG A 91 3.07 9.65 -8.50
C ARG A 91 2.65 9.52 -9.96
N ALA A 92 3.59 9.61 -10.91
CA ALA A 92 3.28 9.46 -12.33
C ALA A 92 2.75 8.06 -12.65
N GLU A 93 3.35 7.01 -12.08
CA GLU A 93 2.84 5.64 -12.25
C GLU A 93 1.51 5.41 -11.53
N LYS A 94 1.33 5.96 -10.32
CA LYS A 94 0.02 5.96 -9.65
C LYS A 94 -1.08 6.57 -10.55
N GLN A 95 -0.79 7.65 -11.27
CA GLN A 95 -1.73 8.24 -12.22
C GLN A 95 -2.03 7.33 -13.42
N ARG A 96 -1.05 6.55 -13.90
CA ARG A 96 -1.28 5.56 -14.97
C ARG A 96 -2.20 4.43 -14.52
N HIS A 97 -2.14 4.06 -13.24
CA HIS A 97 -2.99 3.02 -12.64
C HIS A 97 -4.23 3.56 -11.92
N ASP A 98 -4.60 4.83 -12.09
CA ASP A 98 -5.58 5.52 -11.25
C ASP A 98 -6.95 4.79 -11.18
N ILE A 99 -7.40 4.17 -12.28
CA ILE A 99 -8.64 3.38 -12.29
C ILE A 99 -8.53 2.19 -11.32
N ALA A 100 -7.43 1.43 -11.37
CA ALA A 100 -7.20 0.30 -10.48
C ALA A 100 -7.07 0.78 -9.03
N LEU A 101 -6.29 1.84 -8.78
CA LEU A 101 -6.10 2.38 -7.44
C LEU A 101 -7.40 2.88 -6.81
N ASN A 102 -8.25 3.56 -7.59
CA ASN A 102 -9.56 3.98 -7.12
C ASN A 102 -10.48 2.78 -6.81
N GLN A 103 -10.40 1.71 -7.60
CA GLN A 103 -11.12 0.47 -7.28
C GLN A 103 -10.61 -0.19 -6.00
N MET A 104 -9.29 -0.19 -5.75
CA MET A 104 -8.70 -0.69 -4.51
C MET A 104 -9.18 0.12 -3.29
N ARG A 105 -9.19 1.45 -3.40
CA ARG A 105 -9.70 2.34 -2.33
C ARG A 105 -11.17 2.09 -2.05
N ALA A 106 -12.00 2.06 -3.10
CA ALA A 106 -13.42 1.80 -2.96
C ALA A 106 -13.71 0.42 -2.35
N LEU A 107 -12.91 -0.59 -2.70
CA LEU A 107 -13.00 -1.93 -2.13
C LEU A 107 -12.61 -1.93 -0.64
N LYS A 108 -11.50 -1.28 -0.28
CA LYS A 108 -11.06 -1.12 1.12
C LYS A 108 -12.11 -0.39 1.94
N ASP A 109 -12.65 0.74 1.45
CA ASP A 109 -13.68 1.49 2.17
C ASP A 109 -14.97 0.68 2.35
N LYS A 110 -15.30 -0.18 1.38
CA LYS A 110 -16.48 -1.05 1.48
C LYS A 110 -16.31 -2.17 2.50
N LEU A 111 -15.14 -2.80 2.54
CA LEU A 111 -14.86 -3.96 3.40
C LEU A 111 -14.30 -3.57 4.79
N PHE A 112 -13.70 -2.39 4.89
CA PHE A 112 -13.10 -1.83 6.10
C PHE A 112 -13.53 -0.36 6.28
N PRO A 113 -14.84 -0.09 6.43
CA PRO A 113 -15.36 1.27 6.54
C PRO A 113 -14.72 2.03 7.70
N GLY A 114 -14.26 3.26 7.43
CA GLY A 114 -13.55 4.08 8.40
C GLY A 114 -12.26 3.43 8.94
N ASN A 115 -11.64 2.54 8.15
CA ASN A 115 -10.52 1.68 8.55
C ASN A 115 -10.84 0.76 9.76
N GLY A 116 -12.13 0.52 10.01
CA GLY A 116 -12.63 -0.39 11.04
C GLY A 116 -13.23 -1.66 10.43
N LEU A 117 -13.65 -2.59 11.29
CA LEU A 117 -14.28 -3.84 10.85
C LEU A 117 -15.70 -3.58 10.33
N GLN A 118 -16.01 -4.16 9.18
CA GLN A 118 -17.34 -4.11 8.54
C GLN A 118 -18.50 -4.37 9.50
N GLU A 119 -18.38 -5.37 10.38
CA GLU A 119 -19.43 -5.77 11.33
C GLU A 119 -19.87 -4.65 12.29
N ARG A 120 -19.02 -3.64 12.49
CA ARG A 120 -19.29 -2.48 13.37
C ARG A 120 -20.10 -1.39 12.67
N TYR A 121 -20.22 -1.47 11.34
CA TYR A 121 -20.85 -0.46 10.50
C TYR A 121 -22.05 -1.01 9.73
N ASP A 122 -21.95 -2.25 9.24
CA ASP A 122 -22.99 -2.86 8.42
C ASP A 122 -24.15 -3.39 9.27
N ASN A 123 -25.37 -3.09 8.84
CA ASN A 123 -26.58 -3.65 9.44
C ASN A 123 -26.85 -5.05 8.87
N PHE A 124 -27.03 -6.03 9.77
CA PHE A 124 -27.32 -7.42 9.39
C PHE A 124 -28.57 -7.56 8.49
N MET A 125 -29.55 -6.66 8.61
CA MET A 125 -30.79 -6.69 7.83
C MET A 125 -30.52 -6.66 6.32
N MET A 126 -29.46 -5.97 5.88
CA MET A 126 -29.08 -5.92 4.47
C MET A 126 -28.74 -7.31 3.92
N TYR A 127 -28.10 -8.16 4.74
CA TYR A 127 -27.78 -9.53 4.39
C TYR A 127 -29.02 -10.43 4.50
N TYR A 128 -29.80 -10.28 5.57
CA TYR A 128 -31.02 -11.07 5.76
C TYR A 128 -32.06 -10.83 4.66
N LEU A 129 -32.19 -9.61 4.14
CA LEU A 129 -33.06 -9.32 3.00
C LEU A 129 -32.64 -10.06 1.72
N LYS A 130 -31.34 -10.30 1.54
CA LYS A 130 -30.79 -10.99 0.36
C LYS A 130 -30.82 -12.52 0.51
N TYR A 131 -30.46 -13.05 1.68
CA TYR A 131 -30.23 -14.49 1.90
C TYR A 131 -31.28 -15.16 2.80
N GLY A 132 -32.19 -14.39 3.40
CA GLY A 132 -33.19 -14.91 4.33
C GLY A 132 -32.58 -15.66 5.52
N ARG A 133 -33.25 -16.73 5.94
CA ARG A 133 -32.84 -17.54 7.10
C ARG A 133 -31.49 -18.23 6.92
N GLU A 134 -31.09 -18.55 5.70
CA GLU A 134 -29.81 -19.21 5.40
C GLU A 134 -28.61 -18.40 5.90
N PHE A 135 -28.73 -17.06 5.94
CA PHE A 135 -27.72 -16.18 6.52
C PHE A 135 -27.34 -16.60 7.94
N PHE A 136 -28.33 -16.82 8.81
CA PHE A 136 -28.07 -17.19 10.21
C PHE A 136 -27.53 -18.61 10.34
N GLU A 137 -27.93 -19.53 9.46
CA GLU A 137 -27.38 -20.89 9.45
C GLU A 137 -25.89 -20.87 9.10
N VAL A 138 -25.48 -20.09 8.09
CA VAL A 138 -24.07 -19.90 7.73
C VAL A 138 -23.29 -19.24 8.87
N LEU A 139 -23.83 -18.18 9.48
CA LEU A 139 -23.14 -17.56 10.62
C LEU A 139 -22.94 -18.55 11.77
N ARG A 140 -23.94 -19.38 12.05
CA ARG A 140 -23.87 -20.38 13.12
C ARG A 140 -22.89 -21.52 12.81
N SER A 141 -22.71 -21.89 11.55
CA SER A 141 -21.75 -22.93 11.15
C SER A 141 -20.31 -22.42 11.10
N GLU A 142 -20.10 -21.18 10.66
CA GLU A 142 -18.77 -20.64 10.38
C GLU A 142 -18.15 -19.84 11.55
N LEU A 143 -18.96 -19.28 12.44
CA LEU A 143 -18.46 -18.47 13.56
C LEU A 143 -18.21 -19.32 14.80
N ASP A 144 -16.93 -19.39 15.19
CA ASP A 144 -16.51 -19.93 16.48
C ASP A 144 -16.08 -18.77 17.41
N PRO A 145 -16.84 -18.45 18.47
CA PRO A 145 -16.55 -17.34 19.36
C PRO A 145 -15.28 -17.55 20.21
N LEU A 146 -14.78 -18.77 20.34
CA LEU A 146 -13.57 -19.08 21.09
C LEU A 146 -12.32 -19.04 20.20
N LYS A 147 -12.49 -19.06 18.88
CA LYS A 147 -11.41 -18.95 17.91
C LYS A 147 -11.04 -17.50 17.70
N LYS A 148 -9.86 -17.09 18.19
CA LYS A 148 -9.33 -15.71 18.09
C LYS A 148 -8.75 -15.40 16.70
N THR A 149 -9.52 -15.64 15.64
CA THR A 149 -9.14 -15.35 14.25
C THR A 149 -10.27 -14.61 13.56
N PHE A 150 -9.96 -13.85 12.51
CA PHE A 150 -10.99 -13.32 11.62
C PHE A 150 -11.60 -14.44 10.77
N THR A 151 -12.94 -14.44 10.68
CA THR A 151 -13.67 -15.31 9.75
C THR A 151 -14.15 -14.47 8.59
N VAL A 152 -13.77 -14.87 7.37
CA VAL A 152 -14.19 -14.21 6.13
C VAL A 152 -15.21 -15.12 5.44
N ILE A 153 -16.43 -14.62 5.29
CA ILE A 153 -17.50 -15.32 4.56
C ILE A 153 -17.56 -14.75 3.15
N LEU A 154 -17.40 -15.63 2.15
CA LEU A 154 -17.45 -15.32 0.73
C LEU A 154 -18.79 -15.76 0.13
N ASP A 155 -19.46 -14.82 -0.55
CA ASP A 155 -20.65 -15.08 -1.36
C ASP A 155 -20.23 -15.66 -2.72
N ARG A 156 -20.47 -16.95 -2.96
CA ARG A 156 -20.12 -17.65 -4.21
C ARG A 156 -21.29 -17.67 -5.19
#